data_AF-A0A2W7JML8-F1
#
_entry.id   AF-A0A2W7JML8-F1
#
_cell.length_a   1.000
_cell.length_b   1.000
_cell.length_c   1.000
_cell.angle_alpha   90.00
_cell.angle_beta   90.00
_cell.angle_gamma   90.00
#
_symmetry.space_group_name_H-M   'P 1'
#
loop_
_entity.id
_entity.type
_entity.pdbx_description
1 polymer ?
#
loop_
_entity_poly.entity_id
_entity_poly.type
_entity_poly.pdbx_seq_one_letter_code
_entity_poly.pdbx_strand_id
1 'polypeptide(L)'
;MTVLGAPLVALLIDTLLCAWLLGSRRGWSRTQVSDVIGSALPGVAMVILIAGAGGVFGKVLVDTGIGAVVSDLLRTTGLPVLALGFLLTMLLRAVQGSTTVALVTTAGIISPLIATLNLTANHMALLCLAMGGGGLAMSHINDAGYWIFTKLSGLNVADGLRTWTVLTTLLGTLGFGITLLIWPFV
;
A
#
# COMPACT_ATOMS: atom_id res chain seq x y z
N MET A 1 -16.46 15.50 11.08
CA MET A 1 -16.54 15.12 9.64
C MET A 1 -16.37 13.61 9.49
N THR A 2 -17.19 12.84 10.20
CA THR A 2 -16.71 11.64 10.92
C THR A 2 -17.30 10.31 10.44
N VAL A 3 -18.17 10.29 9.43
CA VAL A 3 -18.71 9.04 8.85
C VAL A 3 -18.81 9.15 7.31
N LEU A 4 -19.31 10.29 6.80
CA LEU A 4 -19.47 10.52 5.36
C LEU A 4 -18.14 10.58 4.59
N GLY A 5 -17.06 11.04 5.23
CA GLY A 5 -15.73 11.09 4.63
C GLY A 5 -14.91 9.81 4.80
N ALA A 6 -15.43 8.79 5.50
CA ALA A 6 -14.74 7.52 5.63
C ALA A 6 -14.68 6.84 4.24
N PRO A 7 -13.51 6.40 3.75
CA PRO A 7 -13.35 5.92 2.38
C PRO A 7 -14.37 4.83 1.98
N LEU A 8 -14.64 3.89 2.88
CA LEU A 8 -15.60 2.81 2.64
C LEU A 8 -17.03 3.34 2.45
N VAL A 9 -17.43 4.32 3.28
CA VAL A 9 -18.76 4.94 3.23
C VAL A 9 -18.87 5.81 1.98
N ALA A 10 -17.83 6.59 1.67
CA ALA A 10 -17.78 7.44 0.48
C ALA A 10 -17.87 6.62 -0.82
N LEU A 11 -17.11 5.52 -0.94
CA LEU A 11 -17.15 4.62 -2.11
C LEU A 11 -18.49 3.88 -2.22
N LEU A 12 -19.10 3.49 -1.10
CA LEU A 12 -20.43 2.89 -1.09
C LEU A 12 -21.48 3.89 -1.60
N ILE A 13 -21.44 5.13 -1.10
CA ILE A 13 -22.33 6.20 -1.56
C ILE A 13 -22.12 6.48 -3.05
N ASP A 14 -20.87 6.59 -3.51
CA ASP A 14 -20.54 6.79 -4.92
C ASP A 14 -21.11 5.67 -5.80
N THR A 15 -20.93 4.41 -5.40
CA THR A 15 -21.47 3.26 -6.13
C THR A 15 -23.00 3.31 -6.21
N LEU A 16 -23.67 3.62 -5.10
CA LEU A 16 -25.14 3.75 -5.05
C LEU A 16 -25.63 4.93 -5.90
N LEU A 17 -24.94 6.06 -5.86
CA LEU A 17 -25.26 7.23 -6.68
C LEU A 17 -25.05 6.94 -8.16
N CYS A 18 -23.97 6.26 -8.56
CA CYS A 18 -23.75 5.82 -9.93
C CYS A 18 -24.86 4.88 -10.40
N ALA A 19 -25.23 3.88 -9.58
CA ALA A 19 -26.31 2.94 -9.87
C ALA A 19 -27.67 3.65 -10.06
N TRP A 20 -27.94 4.69 -9.26
CA TRP A 20 -29.16 5.47 -9.36
C TRP A 20 -29.14 6.46 -10.54
N LEU A 21 -28.10 7.29 -10.66
CA LEU A 21 -27.98 8.35 -11.67
C LEU A 21 -27.81 7.81 -13.09
N LEU A 22 -26.93 6.81 -13.27
CA LEU A 22 -26.56 6.29 -14.58
C LEU A 22 -27.42 5.09 -14.99
N GLY A 23 -27.99 4.37 -14.03
CA GLY A 23 -28.86 3.21 -14.26
C GLY A 23 -30.34 3.55 -14.10
N SER A 24 -30.83 3.50 -12.86
CA SER A 24 -32.28 3.56 -12.55
C SER A 24 -32.97 4.82 -13.11
N ARG A 25 -32.33 6.00 -12.99
CA ARG A 25 -32.88 7.27 -13.47
C ARG A 25 -32.93 7.38 -15.00
N ARG A 26 -32.13 6.56 -15.70
CA ARG A 26 -32.13 6.44 -17.17
C ARG A 26 -33.05 5.32 -17.67
N GLY A 27 -33.84 4.71 -16.80
CA GLY A 27 -34.82 3.68 -17.15
C GLY A 27 -34.27 2.26 -17.22
N TRP A 28 -33.05 2.00 -16.74
CA TRP A 28 -32.53 0.62 -16.67
C TRP A 28 -33.30 -0.20 -15.62
N SER A 29 -33.54 -1.46 -15.95
CA SER A 29 -34.06 -2.45 -14.99
C SER A 29 -33.03 -2.74 -13.89
N ARG A 30 -33.51 -3.22 -12.73
CA ARG A 30 -32.64 -3.61 -11.60
C ARG A 30 -31.62 -4.67 -12.01
N THR A 31 -32.01 -5.59 -12.90
CA THR A 31 -31.13 -6.65 -13.43
C THR A 31 -29.99 -6.05 -14.23
N GLN A 32 -30.27 -5.13 -15.16
CA GLN A 32 -29.21 -4.47 -15.95
C GLN A 32 -28.21 -3.71 -15.08
N VAL A 33 -28.68 -3.01 -14.05
CA VAL A 33 -27.79 -2.31 -13.10
C VAL A 33 -26.91 -3.32 -12.34
N SER A 34 -27.51 -4.42 -11.87
CA SER A 34 -26.79 -5.49 -11.18
C SER A 34 -25.75 -6.16 -12.08
N ASP A 35 -26.08 -6.40 -13.35
CA ASP A 35 -25.17 -7.05 -14.31
C ASP A 35 -23.96 -6.17 -14.61
N VAL A 36 -24.15 -4.86 -14.77
CA VAL A 36 -23.05 -3.90 -15.00
C VAL A 36 -22.15 -3.81 -13.77
N ILE A 37 -22.70 -3.71 -12.56
CA ILE A 37 -21.90 -3.72 -11.33
C ILE A 37 -21.14 -5.05 -11.20
N GLY A 38 -21.82 -6.17 -11.47
CA GLY A 38 -21.23 -7.50 -11.45
C GLY A 38 -20.11 -7.69 -12.46
N SER A 39 -20.19 -7.05 -13.64
CA SER A 39 -19.18 -7.14 -14.69
C SER A 39 -17.82 -6.57 -14.29
N ALA A 40 -17.77 -5.69 -13.29
CA ALA A 40 -16.52 -5.14 -12.75
C ALA A 40 -15.78 -6.13 -11.82
N LEU A 41 -16.50 -7.06 -11.19
CA LEU A 41 -15.94 -7.97 -10.19
C LEU A 41 -14.81 -8.86 -10.74
N PRO A 42 -14.92 -9.50 -11.92
CA PRO A 42 -13.85 -10.34 -12.45
C PRO A 42 -12.52 -9.60 -12.64
N GLY A 43 -12.57 -8.33 -13.06
CA GLY A 43 -11.39 -7.51 -13.30
C GLY A 43 -10.59 -7.18 -12.04
N VAL A 44 -11.25 -7.17 -10.87
CA VAL A 44 -10.62 -6.85 -9.57
C VAL A 44 -10.52 -8.06 -8.64
N ALA A 45 -11.14 -9.19 -8.96
CA ALA A 45 -11.20 -10.37 -8.09
C ALA A 45 -9.81 -10.85 -7.64
N MET A 46 -8.86 -10.96 -8.57
CA MET A 46 -7.48 -11.35 -8.26
C MET A 46 -6.79 -10.33 -7.35
N VAL A 47 -7.01 -9.04 -7.59
CA VAL A 47 -6.45 -7.95 -6.77
C VAL A 47 -6.99 -8.01 -5.34
N ILE A 48 -8.30 -8.22 -5.17
CA ILE A 48 -8.95 -8.36 -3.87
C ILE A 48 -8.41 -9.60 -3.13
N LEU A 49 -8.28 -10.74 -3.82
CA LEU A 49 -7.78 -11.98 -3.23
C LEU A 49 -6.32 -11.84 -2.77
N ILE A 50 -5.45 -11.27 -3.60
CA ILE A 50 -4.04 -11.02 -3.25
C ILE A 50 -3.93 -10.02 -2.10
N ALA A 51 -4.67 -8.90 -2.17
CA ALA A 51 -4.65 -7.89 -1.12
C ALA A 51 -5.18 -8.43 0.22
N GLY A 52 -6.27 -9.21 0.20
CA GLY A 52 -6.83 -9.86 1.38
C GLY A 52 -5.88 -10.89 1.99
N ALA A 53 -5.29 -11.76 1.17
CA ALA A 53 -4.28 -12.73 1.62
C ALA A 53 -3.05 -12.04 2.22
N GLY A 54 -2.56 -10.98 1.57
CA GLY A 54 -1.48 -10.15 2.10
C GLY A 54 -1.84 -9.51 3.44
N GLY A 55 -3.08 -9.01 3.58
CA GLY A 55 -3.59 -8.44 4.83
C GLY A 55 -3.61 -9.43 6.00
N VAL A 56 -4.08 -10.66 5.76
CA VAL A 56 -4.07 -11.74 6.76
C VAL A 56 -2.63 -12.12 7.11
N PHE A 57 -1.75 -12.25 6.12
CA PHE A 57 -0.33 -12.52 6.34
C PHE A 57 0.33 -11.42 7.19
N GLY A 58 0.09 -10.15 6.86
CA GLY A 58 0.55 -9.01 7.64
C GLY A 58 0.06 -9.03 9.09
N LYS A 59 -1.20 -9.43 9.31
CA LYS A 59 -1.75 -9.61 10.66
C LYS A 59 -1.08 -10.76 11.41
N VAL A 60 -0.83 -11.89 10.76
CA VAL A 60 -0.08 -13.01 11.36
C VAL A 60 1.34 -12.56 11.74
N LEU A 61 2.02 -11.76 10.93
CA LEU A 61 3.36 -11.22 11.28
C LEU A 61 3.33 -10.33 12.54
N VAL A 62 2.25 -9.56 12.72
CA VAL A 62 2.05 -8.75 13.94
C VAL A 62 1.73 -9.65 15.13
N ASP A 63 0.77 -10.57 14.97
CA ASP A 63 0.27 -11.43 16.05
C ASP A 63 1.34 -12.45 16.52
N THR A 64 2.23 -12.90 15.64
CA THR A 64 3.37 -13.76 15.98
C THR A 64 4.53 -13.02 16.63
N GLY A 65 4.52 -11.68 16.63
CA GLY A 65 5.59 -10.85 17.15
C GLY A 65 6.88 -10.85 16.31
N ILE A 66 6.92 -11.58 15.17
CA ILE A 66 8.12 -11.64 14.32
C ILE A 66 8.48 -10.26 13.74
N GLY A 67 7.47 -9.42 13.50
CA GLY A 67 7.70 -8.02 13.11
C GLY A 67 8.49 -7.23 14.15
N ALA A 68 8.22 -7.45 15.44
CA ALA A 68 8.97 -6.83 16.52
C ALA A 68 10.41 -7.35 16.59
N VAL A 69 10.63 -8.65 16.37
CA VAL A 69 11.97 -9.25 16.31
C VAL A 69 12.80 -8.68 15.15
N VAL A 70 12.19 -8.56 13.96
CA VAL A 70 12.84 -7.94 12.79
C VAL A 70 13.15 -6.45 13.04
N SER A 71 12.23 -5.74 13.68
CA SER A 71 12.45 -4.36 14.11
C SER A 71 13.61 -4.24 15.10
N ASP A 72 13.67 -5.10 16.13
CA ASP A 72 14.74 -5.07 17.13
C ASP A 72 16.10 -5.43 16.53
N LEU A 73 16.17 -6.41 15.62
CA LEU A 73 17.36 -6.70 14.83
C LEU A 73 17.84 -5.45 14.08
N LEU A 74 16.94 -4.75 13.38
CA LEU A 74 17.27 -3.51 12.66
C LEU A 74 17.54 -2.32 13.60
N ARG A 75 17.11 -2.36 14.86
CA ARG A 75 17.49 -1.36 15.88
C ARG A 75 18.90 -1.61 16.40
N THR A 76 19.32 -2.87 16.56
CA THR A 76 20.69 -3.20 16.98
C THR A 76 21.75 -2.76 15.98
N THR A 77 21.38 -2.56 14.70
CA THR A 77 22.28 -2.01 13.69
C THR A 77 22.47 -0.49 13.81
N GLY A 78 21.77 0.19 14.73
CA GLY A 78 21.87 1.64 14.92
C GLY A 78 21.26 2.47 13.78
N LEU A 79 20.37 1.86 12.98
CA LEU A 79 19.77 2.55 11.84
C LEU A 79 18.83 3.67 12.31
N PRO A 80 18.84 4.85 11.65
CA PRO A 80 17.86 5.89 11.90
C PRO A 80 16.43 5.37 11.69
N VAL A 81 15.47 5.84 12.50
CA VAL A 81 14.05 5.42 12.42
C VAL A 81 13.48 5.58 11.01
N LEU A 82 13.95 6.57 10.25
CA LEU A 82 13.57 6.80 8.86
C LEU A 82 13.96 5.64 7.95
N ALA A 83 15.21 5.15 8.08
CA ALA A 83 15.72 4.02 7.32
C ALA A 83 15.02 2.72 7.75
N LEU A 84 14.76 2.55 9.05
CA LEU A 84 14.00 1.42 9.58
C LEU A 84 12.60 1.35 8.94
N GLY A 85 11.86 2.46 8.92
CA GLY A 85 10.53 2.53 8.33
C GLY A 85 10.53 2.21 6.83
N PHE A 86 11.50 2.77 6.09
CA PHE A 86 11.66 2.50 4.65
C PHE A 86 11.97 1.02 4.37
N LEU A 87 13.00 0.46 5.01
CA LEU A 87 13.47 -0.91 4.78
C LEU A 87 12.44 -1.94 5.21
N LEU A 88 11.82 -1.76 6.37
CA LEU A 88 10.78 -2.67 6.86
C LEU A 88 9.56 -2.65 5.94
N THR A 89 9.12 -1.46 5.49
CA THR A 89 8.02 -1.37 4.53
C THR A 89 8.39 -2.03 3.20
N MET A 90 9.59 -1.80 2.69
CA MET A 90 10.08 -2.42 1.44
C MET A 90 10.12 -3.95 1.55
N LEU A 91 10.66 -4.50 2.63
CA LEU A 91 10.73 -5.94 2.87
C LEU A 91 9.33 -6.56 2.92
N LEU A 92 8.43 -5.98 3.71
CA LEU A 92 7.06 -6.46 3.82
C LEU A 92 6.30 -6.36 2.50
N ARG A 93 6.50 -5.26 1.77
CA ARG A 93 5.97 -5.06 0.41
C ARG A 93 6.46 -6.14 -0.55
N ALA A 94 7.77 -6.40 -0.56
CA ALA A 94 8.37 -7.42 -1.43
C ALA A 94 7.81 -8.82 -1.13
N VAL A 95 7.50 -9.15 0.12
CA VAL A 95 6.93 -10.46 0.44
C VAL A 95 5.43 -10.52 0.09
N GLN A 96 4.66 -9.51 0.46
CA GLN A 96 3.19 -9.61 0.44
C GLN A 96 2.52 -9.00 -0.80
N GLY A 97 3.21 -8.15 -1.55
CA GLY A 97 2.66 -7.59 -2.79
C GLY A 97 1.50 -6.60 -2.62
N SER A 98 1.30 -5.97 -1.45
CA SER A 98 0.38 -4.82 -1.30
C SER A 98 1.06 -3.64 -0.60
N THR A 99 1.04 -2.44 -1.21
CA THR A 99 1.61 -1.23 -0.59
C THR A 99 0.84 -0.84 0.67
N THR A 100 -0.49 -0.82 0.60
CA THR A 100 -1.33 -0.41 1.72
C THR A 100 -1.16 -1.32 2.93
N VAL A 101 -1.16 -2.64 2.71
CA VAL A 101 -0.93 -3.59 3.80
C VAL A 101 0.46 -3.38 4.39
N ALA A 102 1.46 -3.02 3.58
CA ALA A 102 2.86 -2.96 4.04
C ALA A 102 3.03 -1.78 4.96
N LEU A 103 2.43 -0.65 4.57
CA LEU A 103 2.39 0.56 5.36
C LEU A 103 1.68 0.34 6.70
N VAL A 104 0.49 -0.27 6.69
CA VAL A 104 -0.28 -0.50 7.93
C VAL A 104 0.44 -1.49 8.85
N THR A 105 0.98 -2.58 8.32
CA THR A 105 1.74 -3.56 9.09
C THR A 105 3.02 -2.95 9.67
N THR A 106 3.79 -2.22 8.85
CA THR A 106 5.00 -1.51 9.32
C THR A 106 4.63 -0.52 10.42
N ALA A 107 3.60 0.30 10.23
CA ALA A 107 3.14 1.28 11.21
C ALA A 107 2.76 0.61 12.53
N GLY A 108 2.07 -0.53 12.49
CA GLY A 108 1.75 -1.33 13.68
C GLY A 108 3.00 -1.81 14.42
N ILE A 109 4.02 -2.27 13.67
CA ILE A 109 5.28 -2.78 14.24
C ILE A 109 6.11 -1.65 14.89
N ILE A 110 6.23 -0.48 14.24
CA ILE A 110 7.11 0.60 14.69
C ILE A 110 6.40 1.62 15.60
N SER A 111 5.07 1.56 15.73
CA SER A 111 4.30 2.49 16.58
C SER A 111 4.81 2.57 18.03
N PRO A 112 5.10 1.44 18.73
CA PRO A 112 5.66 1.50 20.09
C PRO A 112 7.02 2.21 20.14
N LEU A 113 7.84 2.06 19.11
CA LEU A 113 9.13 2.74 19.00
C LEU A 113 8.94 4.26 18.80
N ILE A 114 8.07 4.66 17.87
CA ILE A 114 7.79 6.08 17.60
C ILE A 114 7.34 6.81 18.87
N ALA A 115 6.53 6.16 19.71
CA ALA A 115 6.05 6.71 20.98
C ALA A 115 7.20 7.07 21.95
N THR A 116 8.37 6.44 21.82
CA THR A 116 9.55 6.73 22.65
C THR A 116 10.45 7.82 22.09
N LEU A 117 10.31 8.16 20.80
CA LEU A 117 11.23 9.04 20.08
C LEU A 117 10.81 10.53 20.11
N ASN A 118 9.65 10.87 20.69
CA ASN A 118 9.13 12.23 20.79
C ASN A 118 9.25 13.04 19.47
N LEU A 119 8.91 12.40 18.35
CA LEU A 119 9.02 13.01 17.02
C LEU A 119 8.03 14.18 16.87
N THR A 120 8.48 15.27 16.23
CA THR A 120 7.58 16.36 15.82
C THR A 120 6.63 15.90 14.72
N ALA A 121 5.55 16.65 14.48
CA ALA A 121 4.61 16.34 13.39
C ALA A 121 5.30 16.28 12.01
N ASN A 122 6.31 17.12 11.78
CA ASN A 122 7.08 17.13 10.54
C ASN A 122 7.94 15.86 10.40
N HIS A 123 8.60 15.44 11.48
CA HIS A 123 9.34 14.17 11.49
C HIS A 123 8.42 12.97 11.24
N MET A 124 7.21 12.96 11.82
CA MET A 124 6.23 11.91 11.53
C MET A 124 5.79 11.93 10.05
N ALA A 125 5.57 13.11 9.47
CA ALA A 125 5.22 13.23 8.06
C ALA A 125 6.34 12.69 7.15
N LEU A 126 7.60 13.03 7.44
CA LEU A 126 8.76 12.47 6.73
C LEU A 126 8.85 10.96 6.92
N LEU A 127 8.61 10.42 8.12
CA LEU A 127 8.59 8.97 8.34
C LEU A 127 7.53 8.28 7.48
N CYS A 128 6.33 8.85 7.39
CA CYS A 128 5.28 8.36 6.49
C CYS A 128 5.72 8.39 5.01
N LEU A 129 6.40 9.44 4.56
CA LEU A 129 6.94 9.54 3.20
C LEU A 129 8.04 8.49 2.93
N ALA A 130 8.94 8.28 3.90
CA ALA A 130 9.97 7.24 3.81
C ALA A 130 9.34 5.85 3.73
N MET A 131 8.35 5.55 4.57
CA MET A 131 7.58 4.31 4.46
C MET A 131 6.89 4.19 3.10
N GLY A 132 6.30 5.27 2.59
CA GLY A 132 5.73 5.34 1.25
C GLY A 132 6.73 4.98 0.14
N GLY A 133 7.95 5.52 0.22
CA GLY A 133 9.05 5.16 -0.67
C GLY A 133 9.39 3.67 -0.61
N GLY A 134 9.43 3.08 0.59
CA GLY A 134 9.63 1.64 0.77
C GLY A 134 8.50 0.82 0.15
N GLY A 135 7.25 1.27 0.30
CA GLY A 135 6.07 0.61 -0.26
C GLY A 135 5.92 0.70 -1.78
N LEU A 136 6.65 1.62 -2.43
CA LEU A 136 6.76 1.70 -3.89
C LEU A 136 7.85 0.78 -4.43
N ALA A 137 8.92 0.58 -3.67
CA ALA A 137 10.05 -0.22 -4.10
C ALA A 137 9.72 -1.72 -4.18
N MET A 138 10.49 -2.43 -5.00
CA MET A 138 10.42 -3.89 -5.16
C MET A 138 9.03 -4.41 -5.59
N SER A 139 8.27 -3.62 -6.36
CA SER A 139 7.00 -4.09 -6.94
C SER A 139 7.25 -5.13 -8.05
N HIS A 140 6.80 -6.37 -7.83
CA HIS A 140 7.01 -7.50 -8.75
C HIS A 140 5.75 -8.36 -8.88
N ILE A 141 5.89 -9.62 -9.32
CA ILE A 141 4.79 -10.54 -9.66
C ILE A 141 3.71 -10.77 -8.58
N ASN A 142 3.97 -10.45 -7.30
CA ASN A 142 2.96 -10.54 -6.24
C ASN A 142 2.15 -9.24 -6.08
N ASP A 143 2.50 -8.17 -6.82
CA ASP A 143 1.84 -6.88 -6.78
C ASP A 143 0.77 -6.74 -7.86
N ALA A 144 -0.42 -6.30 -7.46
CA ALA A 144 -1.49 -5.93 -8.40
C ALA A 144 -1.08 -4.78 -9.33
N GLY A 145 -0.34 -3.78 -8.83
CA GLY A 145 0.13 -2.65 -9.64
C GLY A 145 1.04 -3.09 -10.79
N TYR A 146 1.95 -4.03 -10.53
CA TYR A 146 2.78 -4.67 -11.55
C TYR A 146 1.96 -5.28 -12.69
N TRP A 147 0.90 -6.03 -12.36
CA TRP A 147 0.06 -6.69 -13.37
C TRP A 147 -0.76 -5.70 -14.18
N ILE A 148 -1.32 -4.67 -13.54
CA ILE A 148 -2.09 -3.63 -14.24
C ILE A 148 -1.18 -2.96 -15.29
N PHE A 149 0.02 -2.52 -14.89
CA PHE A 149 0.93 -1.86 -15.80
C PHE A 149 1.41 -2.77 -16.93
N THR A 150 1.95 -3.95 -16.60
CA THR A 150 2.50 -4.87 -17.60
C THR A 150 1.45 -5.31 -18.63
N LYS A 151 0.19 -5.53 -18.21
CA LYS A 151 -0.90 -5.88 -19.14
C LYS A 151 -1.32 -4.73 -20.02
N LEU A 152 -1.44 -3.51 -19.48
CA LEU A 152 -1.77 -2.32 -20.27
C LEU A 152 -0.67 -1.96 -21.27
N SER A 153 0.60 -2.18 -20.91
CA SER A 153 1.76 -1.91 -21.77
C SER A 153 2.13 -3.06 -22.70
N GLY A 154 1.44 -4.21 -22.65
CA GLY A 154 1.74 -5.38 -23.47
C GLY A 154 3.08 -6.05 -23.17
N LEU A 155 3.62 -5.87 -21.96
CA LEU A 155 4.91 -6.42 -21.54
C LEU A 155 4.76 -7.87 -21.05
N ASN A 156 5.77 -8.70 -21.33
CA ASN A 156 5.90 -10.00 -20.66
C ASN A 156 6.50 -9.82 -19.25
N VAL A 157 6.56 -10.91 -18.47
CA VAL A 157 7.04 -10.87 -17.08
C VAL A 157 8.49 -10.43 -16.97
N ALA A 158 9.38 -10.93 -17.84
CA ALA A 158 10.80 -10.59 -17.81
C ALA A 158 11.00 -9.09 -18.09
N ASP A 159 10.29 -8.54 -19.07
CA ASP A 159 10.36 -7.13 -19.42
C ASP A 159 9.74 -6.26 -18.32
N GLY A 160 8.63 -6.70 -17.72
CA GLY A 160 8.03 -6.03 -16.57
C GLY A 160 8.98 -5.95 -15.38
N LEU A 161 9.71 -7.03 -15.07
CA LEU A 161 10.70 -7.02 -13.99
C LEU A 161 11.88 -6.09 -14.29
N ARG A 162 12.31 -6.00 -15.56
CA ARG A 162 13.41 -5.12 -15.97
C ARG A 162 13.03 -3.64 -16.06
N THR A 163 11.75 -3.35 -16.27
CA THR A 163 11.26 -1.98 -16.46
C THR A 163 10.50 -1.48 -15.24
N TRP A 164 9.32 -2.03 -14.95
CA TRP A 164 8.45 -1.59 -13.87
C TRP A 164 9.07 -1.77 -12.49
N THR A 165 9.62 -2.94 -12.18
CA THR A 165 10.22 -3.19 -10.85
C THR A 165 11.41 -2.27 -10.61
N VAL A 166 12.25 -2.07 -11.63
CA VAL A 166 13.39 -1.14 -11.56
C VAL A 166 12.91 0.30 -11.39
N LEU A 167 11.95 0.74 -12.21
CA LEU A 167 11.39 2.10 -12.17
C LEU A 167 10.78 2.44 -10.81
N THR A 168 9.92 1.55 -10.29
CA THR A 168 9.24 1.76 -9.00
C THR A 168 10.22 1.72 -7.83
N THR A 169 11.25 0.88 -7.91
CA THR A 169 12.36 0.86 -6.93
C THR A 169 13.19 2.14 -6.97
N LEU A 170 13.52 2.64 -8.15
CA LEU A 170 14.20 3.93 -8.30
C LEU A 170 13.35 5.07 -7.74
N LEU A 171 12.06 5.12 -8.06
CA LEU A 171 11.15 6.13 -7.54
C LEU A 171 11.07 6.10 -6.01
N GLY A 172 10.92 4.90 -5.43
CA GLY A 172 10.85 4.70 -3.98
C GLY A 172 12.14 5.08 -3.27
N THR A 173 13.29 4.67 -3.81
CA THR A 173 14.62 4.98 -3.24
C THR A 173 14.99 6.46 -3.37
N LEU A 174 14.65 7.12 -4.48
CA LEU A 174 14.83 8.56 -4.65
C LEU A 174 13.95 9.35 -3.69
N GLY A 175 12.67 8.97 -3.54
CA GLY A 175 11.76 9.56 -2.57
C GLY A 175 12.31 9.45 -1.15
N PHE A 176 12.82 8.28 -0.78
CA PHE A 176 13.50 8.07 0.50
C PHE A 176 14.75 8.96 0.65
N GLY A 177 15.59 9.05 -0.38
CA GLY A 177 16.79 9.89 -0.37
C GLY A 177 16.46 11.37 -0.11
N ILE A 178 15.44 11.91 -0.78
CA ILE A 178 14.97 13.29 -0.55
C ILE A 178 14.47 13.43 0.89
N THR A 179 13.70 12.47 1.37
CA THR A 179 13.16 12.49 2.74
C THR A 179 14.28 12.47 3.79
N LEU A 180 15.34 11.68 3.55
CA LEU A 180 16.53 11.59 4.40
C LEU A 180 17.31 12.90 4.42
N LEU A 181 17.42 13.59 3.27
CA LEU A 181 18.07 14.89 3.18
C LEU A 181 17.30 15.99 3.93
N ILE A 182 15.96 15.94 3.94
CA ILE A 182 15.13 16.93 4.61
C ILE A 182 15.07 16.70 6.12
N TRP A 183 15.22 15.46 6.59
CA TRP A 183 15.12 15.07 8.00
C TRP A 183 15.82 15.99 9.02
N PRO A 184 17.09 16.40 8.85
CA PRO A 184 17.77 17.24 9.85
C PRO A 184 17.27 18.69 9.90
N PHE A 185 16.40 19.12 8.98
CA PHE A 185 15.95 20.52 8.86
C PHE A 185 14.56 20.78 9.45
N VAL A 186 13.89 19.77 10.02
CA VAL A 186 12.49 19.84 10.51
C VAL A 186 12.34 19.56 12.00
#